data_AF-A0A519KJB3-F1
#
_entry.id   AF-A0A519KJB3-F1
#
_cell.length_a   1.000
_cell.length_b   1.000
_cell.length_c   1.000
_cell.angle_alpha   90.00
_cell.angle_beta   90.00
_cell.angle_gamma   90.00
#
_symmetry.space_group_name_H-M   'P 1'
#
loop_
_entity.id
_entity.type
_entity.pdbx_description
1 polymer ?
#
loop_
_entity_poly.entity_id
_entity_poly.type
_entity_poly.pdbx_seq_one_letter_code
_entity_poly.pdbx_strand_id
1 'polypeptide(L)' 'EAIPAVINGCSDLMVEVFGDKGRHARSAVGVYKLPLGFAVEVDAIVEVK' A
#
# COMPACT_ATOMS: atom_id res chain seq x y z
N GLU A 1 10.87 13.17 2.34
CA GLU A 1 9.53 13.06 1.72
C GLU A 1 8.49 12.84 2.80
N ALA A 2 7.23 13.15 2.52
CA ALA A 2 6.15 12.95 3.49
C ALA A 2 5.83 11.45 3.65
N ILE A 3 5.37 11.05 4.84
CA ILE A 3 4.97 9.68 5.17
C ILE A 3 4.11 9.00 4.07
N PRO A 4 3.15 9.68 3.40
CA PRO A 4 2.36 9.07 2.34
C PRO A 4 3.15 8.54 1.13
N ALA A 5 4.32 9.10 0.85
CA ALA A 5 5.12 8.74 -0.33
C ALA A 5 5.72 7.33 -0.23
N VAL A 6 5.98 6.83 0.99
CA VAL A 6 6.55 5.48 1.21
C VAL A 6 5.65 4.38 0.61
N ILE A 7 4.33 4.58 0.65
CA ILE A 7 3.35 3.60 0.16
C ILE A 7 3.24 3.61 -1.37
N ASN A 8 3.86 4.56 -2.08
CA ASN A 8 3.93 4.53 -3.54
C ASN A 8 4.58 3.24 -4.06
N GLY A 9 5.57 2.68 -3.37
CA GLY A 9 6.17 1.42 -3.79
C GLY A 9 5.16 0.27 -3.90
N CYS A 10 4.20 0.18 -2.97
CA CYS A 10 3.12 -0.78 -3.08
C CYS A 10 2.16 -0.42 -4.22
N SER A 11 1.76 0.85 -4.32
CA SER A 11 0.79 1.27 -5.34
C SER A 11 1.32 1.10 -6.76
N ASP A 12 2.58 1.43 -7.00
CA ASP A 12 3.26 1.29 -8.28
C ASP A 12 3.38 -0.19 -8.67
N LEU A 13 3.78 -1.05 -7.72
CA LEU A 13 3.83 -2.50 -7.94
C LEU A 13 2.47 -3.09 -8.33
N MET A 14 1.39 -2.67 -7.65
CA MET A 14 0.04 -3.16 -7.96
C MET A 14 -0.38 -2.76 -9.38
N VAL A 15 -0.09 -1.53 -9.81
CA VAL A 15 -0.38 -1.08 -11.18
C VAL A 15 0.54 -1.75 -12.20
N GLU A 16 1.82 -1.98 -11.88
CA GLU A 16 2.78 -2.68 -12.75
C GLU A 16 2.32 -4.10 -13.05
N VAL A 17 1.87 -4.84 -12.03
CA VAL A 17 1.50 -6.25 -12.16
C VAL A 17 0.07 -6.44 -12.70
N PHE A 18 -0.90 -5.63 -12.24
CA PHE A 18 -2.32 -5.83 -12.55
C PHE A 18 -2.88 -4.82 -13.56
N GLY A 19 -2.07 -3.88 -14.04
CA GLY A 19 -2.49 -2.84 -14.97
C GLY A 19 -3.61 -1.96 -14.38
N ASP A 20 -4.63 -1.69 -15.18
CA ASP A 20 -5.77 -0.85 -14.77
C ASP A 20 -6.51 -1.41 -13.55
N LYS A 21 -6.60 -2.73 -13.43
CA LYS A 21 -7.19 -3.41 -12.26
C LYS A 21 -6.35 -3.24 -10.98
N GLY A 22 -5.09 -2.87 -11.14
CA GLY A 22 -4.20 -2.55 -10.03
C GLY A 22 -4.41 -1.14 -9.46
N ARG A 23 -5.21 -0.27 -10.10
CA ARG A 23 -5.54 1.05 -9.56
C ARG A 23 -6.53 0.91 -8.39
N HIS A 24 -6.21 1.51 -7.26
CA HIS A 24 -6.99 1.38 -6.03
C HIS A 24 -7.06 2.70 -5.26
N ALA A 25 -8.12 2.86 -4.46
CA ALA A 25 -8.13 3.83 -3.38
C ALA A 25 -7.19 3.35 -2.25
N ARG A 26 -6.61 4.28 -1.49
CA ARG A 26 -5.72 3.94 -0.38
C ARG A 26 -5.78 4.95 0.76
N SER A 27 -5.31 4.52 1.93
CA SER A 27 -4.91 5.38 3.04
C SER A 27 -3.43 5.15 3.32
N ALA A 28 -2.67 6.21 3.59
CA ALA A 28 -1.27 6.13 3.97
C ALA A 28 -1.04 7.00 5.20
N VAL A 29 -0.85 6.35 6.35
CA VAL A 29 -0.80 7.00 7.67
C VAL A 29 0.46 6.62 8.41
N GLY A 30 0.99 7.54 9.21
CA GLY A 30 2.07 7.24 10.14
C GLY A 30 1.53 6.54 11.38
N VAL A 31 2.25 5.53 11.87
CA VAL A 31 1.94 4.83 13.11
C VAL A 31 3.16 4.83 14.02
N TYR A 32 2.94 4.70 15.34
CA TYR A 32 4.02 4.70 16.32
C TYR A 32 4.88 3.43 16.24
N LYS A 33 4.26 2.27 16.04
CA LYS A 33 4.95 0.98 15.86
C LYS A 33 4.07 -0.02 15.11
N LEU A 34 4.71 -0.97 14.44
CA LEU A 34 4.07 -2.17 13.89
C LEU A 34 4.52 -3.42 14.66
N PRO A 35 3.75 -4.52 14.61
CA PRO A 35 4.19 -5.81 15.14
C PRO A 35 5.52 -6.25 14.51
N LEU A 36 6.29 -7.05 15.27
CA LEU A 36 7.55 -7.65 14.82
C LEU A 36 8.65 -6.66 14.38
N GLY A 37 8.47 -5.36 14.64
CA GLY A 37 9.44 -4.33 14.24
C GLY A 37 9.43 -4.02 12.75
N PHE A 38 8.34 -4.33 12.03
CA PHE A 38 8.24 -4.00 10.61
C PHE A 38 8.22 -2.49 10.36
N ALA A 39 8.78 -2.08 9.21
CA ALA A 39 8.80 -0.69 8.78
C ALA A 39 7.47 -0.26 8.12
N VAL A 40 6.80 -1.19 7.44
CA VAL A 40 5.56 -0.95 6.69
C VAL A 40 4.65 -2.17 6.83
N GLU A 41 3.34 -1.93 6.94
CA GLU A 41 2.29 -2.94 6.83
C GLU A 41 1.29 -2.45 5.77
N VAL A 42 0.80 -3.37 4.95
CA VAL A 42 -0.20 -3.10 3.90
C VAL A 42 -1.33 -4.12 4.04
N ASP A 43 -2.56 -3.61 4.05
CA ASP A 43 -3.79 -4.39 3.98
C ASP A 43 -4.59 -3.95 2.74
N ALA A 44 -5.40 -4.84 2.18
CA ALA A 44 -6.22 -4.60 1.00
C ALA A 44 -7.54 -5.36 1.07
N ILE A 45 -8.60 -4.68 0.64
CA ILE A 45 -9.87 -5.31 0.27
C ILE A 45 -9.87 -5.49 -1.25
N VAL A 46 -10.07 -6.72 -1.71
CA VAL A 46 -9.94 -7.08 -3.12
C VAL A 46 -11.25 -7.68 -3.62
N GLU A 47 -11.77 -7.14 -4.73
CA GLU A 47 -12.87 -7.76 -5.45
C GLU A 47 -12.40 -9.05 -6.13
N VAL A 48 -13.14 -10.14 -5.89
CA VAL A 48 -12.91 -11.45 -6.50
C VAL A 48 -14.12 -11.84 -7.35
N LYS A 49 -13.95 -12.86 -8.20
CA LYS A 49 -15.05 -13.41 -9.00
C LYS A 49 -16.05 -14.19 -8.16
#